data_AF-A0A8U0L8F9-F1
#
_entry.id   AF-A0A8U0L8F9-F1
#
_cell.length_a   1.000
_cell.length_b   1.000
_cell.length_c   1.000
_cell.angle_alpha   90.00
_cell.angle_beta   90.00
_cell.angle_gamma   90.00
#
_symmetry.space_group_name_H-M   'P 1'
#
loop_
_entity.id
_entity.type
_entity.pdbx_description
1 polymer ?
#
loop_
_entity_poly.entity_id
_entity_poly.type
_entity_poly.pdbx_seq_one_letter_code
_entity_poly.pdbx_strand_id
1 'polypeptide(L)'
;MILGTDGADLSYRTLDYDVTATADGDLKVTEHIDIKLRKRKDDDGKTKPWKQLYQQYMLKTDNLTDITDISVRNVTNGIDYGHQAKPRLPDDVPQDEWDSDYANHWYIADVTDDDDNPQPYVPGKDGLPLDGYSEDKTVEIGWNIPTTVKPTASSSR
;
A
#
# COMPACT_ATOMS: atom_id res chain seq x y z
N MET A 1 -1.54 -4.84 -33.01
CA MET A 1 -2.55 -3.91 -32.47
C MET A 1 -3.78 -4.74 -32.12
N ILE A 2 -3.94 -5.06 -30.84
CA ILE A 2 -5.16 -5.70 -30.31
C ILE A 2 -5.75 -4.69 -29.33
N LEU A 3 -6.93 -4.18 -29.66
CA LEU A 3 -7.70 -3.26 -28.82
C LEU A 3 -8.54 -4.12 -27.87
N GLY A 4 -8.11 -4.26 -26.61
CA GLY A 4 -8.93 -4.81 -25.54
C GLY A 4 -9.68 -3.68 -24.84
N THR A 5 -11.00 -3.74 -24.79
CA THR A 5 -11.91 -2.74 -24.21
C THR A 5 -12.16 -2.91 -22.71
N ASP A 6 -11.29 -3.59 -21.97
CA ASP A 6 -11.48 -3.81 -20.54
C ASP A 6 -10.60 -2.83 -19.75
N GLY A 7 -11.24 -1.85 -19.12
CA GLY A 7 -10.56 -0.89 -18.24
C GLY A 7 -9.82 -1.56 -17.08
N ALA A 8 -8.87 -0.83 -16.49
CA ALA A 8 -7.94 -1.32 -15.47
C ALA A 8 -8.62 -2.08 -14.31
N ASP A 9 -7.93 -3.11 -13.83
CA ASP A 9 -8.35 -3.97 -12.72
C ASP A 9 -8.50 -3.19 -11.40
N LEU A 10 -7.64 -2.20 -11.19
CA LEU A 10 -7.75 -1.18 -10.14
C LEU A 10 -7.96 0.18 -10.80
N SER A 11 -8.91 0.96 -10.29
CA SER A 11 -9.10 2.35 -10.73
C SER A 11 -9.53 3.25 -9.59
N TYR A 12 -8.96 4.45 -9.53
CA TYR A 12 -9.41 5.52 -8.62
C TYR A 12 -10.75 6.08 -9.09
N ARG A 13 -11.67 6.26 -8.14
CA ARG A 13 -12.93 7.00 -8.34
C ARG A 13 -12.77 8.45 -7.90
N THR A 14 -12.18 8.65 -6.73
CA THR A 14 -11.78 9.96 -6.20
C THR A 14 -10.41 9.86 -5.56
N LEU A 15 -9.69 10.96 -5.61
CA LEU A 15 -8.40 11.13 -5.00
C LEU A 15 -8.27 12.60 -4.57
N ASP A 16 -8.38 12.84 -3.28
CA ASP A 16 -8.38 14.18 -2.68
C ASP A 16 -7.16 14.32 -1.75
N TYR A 17 -6.44 15.43 -1.91
CA TYR A 17 -5.28 15.75 -1.07
C TYR A 17 -5.51 17.07 -0.32
N ASP A 18 -5.27 17.03 0.98
CA ASP A 18 -5.09 18.22 1.81
C ASP A 18 -3.61 18.29 2.22
N VAL A 19 -2.95 19.41 1.92
CA VAL A 19 -1.52 19.59 2.14
C VAL A 19 -1.31 20.89 2.90
N THR A 20 -0.64 20.79 4.04
CA THR A 20 -0.25 21.93 4.87
C THR A 20 1.26 21.94 5.07
N ALA A 21 1.91 23.06 4.72
CA ALA A 21 3.30 23.29 5.07
C ALA A 21 3.45 23.66 6.55
N THR A 22 4.43 23.05 7.21
CA THR A 22 4.79 23.35 8.60
C THR A 22 5.82 24.49 8.66
N ALA A 23 6.02 25.06 9.85
CA ALA A 23 7.01 26.12 10.04
C ALA A 23 8.46 25.65 9.81
N ASP A 24 8.72 24.35 10.02
CA ASP A 24 10.03 23.74 9.89
C ASP A 24 10.33 23.27 8.45
N GLY A 25 9.37 23.45 7.52
CA GLY A 25 9.54 23.14 6.10
C GLY A 25 8.92 21.81 5.66
N ASP A 26 8.47 20.97 6.60
CA ASP A 26 7.81 19.70 6.28
C ASP A 26 6.41 19.91 5.71
N LEU A 27 5.91 18.91 4.98
CA LEU A 27 4.52 18.86 4.52
C LEU A 27 3.73 17.84 5.35
N LYS A 28 2.60 18.28 5.91
CA LYS A 28 1.57 17.38 6.41
C LYS A 28 0.57 17.12 5.30
N VAL A 29 0.45 15.86 4.90
CA VAL A 29 -0.45 15.41 3.83
C VAL A 29 -1.56 14.55 4.43
N THR A 30 -2.81 14.81 4.05
CA THR A 30 -3.95 13.92 4.28
C THR A 30 -4.54 13.55 2.94
N GLU A 31 -4.63 12.24 2.68
CA GLU A 31 -5.14 11.70 1.42
C GLU A 31 -6.45 10.95 1.66
N HIS A 32 -7.46 11.22 0.83
CA HIS A 32 -8.72 10.49 0.81
C HIS A 32 -8.92 9.83 -0.55
N ILE A 33 -9.04 8.50 -0.55
CA ILE A 33 -9.07 7.70 -1.77
C ILE A 33 -10.32 6.82 -1.80
N ASP A 34 -11.09 6.86 -2.90
CA ASP A 34 -12.08 5.83 -3.24
C ASP A 34 -11.56 4.99 -4.42
N ILE A 35 -11.46 3.68 -4.22
CA ILE A 35 -10.88 2.75 -5.19
C ILE A 35 -11.95 1.75 -5.63
N LYS A 36 -12.03 1.52 -6.94
CA LYS A 36 -12.77 0.41 -7.53
C LYS A 36 -11.82 -0.74 -7.85
N LEU A 37 -12.08 -1.88 -7.23
CA LEU A 37 -11.37 -3.14 -7.47
C LEU A 37 -12.25 -4.08 -8.30
N ARG A 38 -11.77 -4.50 -9.48
CA ARG A 38 -12.44 -5.47 -10.34
C ARG A 38 -12.04 -6.90 -9.96
N LYS A 39 -12.86 -7.88 -10.32
CA LYS A 39 -12.46 -9.28 -10.19
C LYS A 39 -11.35 -9.57 -11.19
N ARG A 40 -10.23 -10.11 -10.69
CA ARG A 40 -9.09 -10.54 -11.50
C ARG A 40 -8.96 -12.07 -11.49
N LYS A 41 -8.28 -12.62 -12.49
CA LYS A 41 -7.96 -14.04 -12.58
C LYS A 41 -6.44 -14.24 -12.64
N ASP A 42 -5.96 -15.37 -12.13
CA ASP A 42 -4.60 -15.83 -12.37
C ASP A 42 -4.47 -16.51 -13.74
N ASP A 43 -3.26 -16.95 -14.08
CA ASP A 43 -2.95 -17.61 -15.36
C ASP A 43 -3.69 -18.95 -15.55
N ASP A 44 -4.13 -19.58 -14.44
CA ASP A 44 -4.97 -20.78 -14.43
C ASP A 44 -6.47 -20.45 -14.60
N GLY A 45 -6.84 -19.18 -14.66
CA GLY A 45 -8.23 -18.71 -14.75
C GLY A 45 -9.01 -18.76 -13.43
N LYS A 46 -8.35 -19.01 -12.28
CA LYS A 46 -8.93 -18.96 -10.94
C LYS A 46 -9.03 -17.52 -10.46
N THR A 47 -9.94 -17.26 -9.54
CA THR A 47 -10.11 -15.89 -9.00
C THR A 47 -8.90 -15.52 -8.15
N LYS A 48 -8.22 -14.42 -8.49
CA LYS A 48 -7.10 -13.89 -7.69
C LYS A 48 -7.65 -12.78 -6.76
N PRO A 49 -7.75 -12.99 -5.43
CA PRO A 49 -8.29 -11.98 -4.53
C PRO A 49 -7.38 -10.74 -4.45
N TRP A 50 -7.96 -9.57 -4.22
CA TRP A 50 -7.21 -8.42 -3.70
C TRP A 50 -6.96 -8.61 -2.22
N LYS A 51 -5.75 -8.23 -1.80
CA LYS A 51 -5.22 -8.37 -0.44
C LYS A 51 -4.55 -7.09 0.03
N GLN A 52 -3.91 -6.36 -0.87
CA GLN A 52 -3.08 -5.20 -0.55
C GLN A 52 -3.30 -4.09 -1.58
N LEU A 53 -3.11 -2.87 -1.12
CA LEU A 53 -3.07 -1.64 -1.89
C LEU A 53 -1.83 -0.86 -1.43
N TYR A 54 -1.20 -0.11 -2.32
CA TYR A 54 0.00 0.64 -1.98
C TYR A 54 0.21 1.85 -2.88
N GLN A 55 1.04 2.77 -2.41
CA GLN A 55 1.62 3.86 -3.19
C GLN A 55 3.12 3.90 -2.97
N GLN A 56 3.85 4.17 -4.05
CA GLN A 56 5.31 4.33 -4.00
C GLN A 56 5.69 5.80 -4.13
N TYR A 57 6.67 6.21 -3.33
CA TYR A 57 7.21 7.55 -3.28
C TYR A 57 8.72 7.48 -3.44
N MET A 58 9.25 8.33 -4.31
CA MET A 58 10.70 8.44 -4.50
C MET A 58 11.24 9.50 -3.54
N LEU A 59 12.08 9.07 -2.61
CA LEU A 59 12.83 9.95 -1.74
C LEU A 59 14.02 10.54 -2.51
N LYS A 60 14.22 11.84 -2.34
CA LYS A 60 15.32 12.61 -2.91
C LYS A 60 15.80 13.67 -1.94
N THR A 61 17.12 13.83 -1.83
CA THR A 61 17.76 14.81 -0.93
C THR A 61 17.34 16.26 -1.19
N ASP A 62 16.85 16.58 -2.38
CA ASP A 62 16.41 17.92 -2.78
C ASP A 62 14.90 18.19 -2.64
N ASN A 63 14.11 17.20 -2.19
CA ASN A 63 12.65 17.27 -2.15
C ASN A 63 12.06 16.53 -0.93
N LEU A 64 12.00 15.20 -1.00
CA LEU A 64 11.29 14.35 -0.05
C LEU A 64 12.31 13.43 0.58
N THR A 65 12.75 13.73 1.79
CA THR A 65 13.86 13.00 2.39
C THR A 65 13.39 11.86 3.29
N ASP A 66 12.18 11.94 3.83
CA ASP A 66 11.58 10.93 4.71
C ASP A 66 10.06 11.05 4.69
N ILE A 67 9.35 10.00 5.12
CA ILE A 67 7.92 10.02 5.37
C ILE A 67 7.68 9.47 6.78
N THR A 68 7.11 10.30 7.65
CA THR A 68 6.90 9.99 9.07
C THR A 68 5.45 10.28 9.50
N ASP A 69 5.12 9.97 10.75
CA ASP A 69 3.78 10.19 11.35
C ASP A 69 2.63 9.60 10.51
N ILE A 70 2.85 8.40 9.98
CA ILE A 70 1.93 7.72 9.07
C ILE A 70 0.79 7.09 9.87
N SER A 71 -0.44 7.30 9.40
CA SER A 71 -1.61 6.56 9.84
C SER A 71 -2.51 6.26 8.64
N VAL A 72 -3.16 5.10 8.67
CA VAL A 72 -4.10 4.68 7.63
C VAL A 72 -5.42 4.33 8.29
N ARG A 73 -6.52 4.81 7.71
CA ARG A 73 -7.87 4.55 8.21
C ARG A 73 -8.80 4.14 7.08
N ASN A 74 -9.55 3.07 7.29
CA ASN A 74 -10.70 2.78 6.45
C ASN A 74 -11.88 3.65 6.90
N VAL A 75 -12.18 4.67 6.12
CA VAL A 75 -13.26 5.64 6.41
C VAL A 75 -14.67 5.05 6.25
N THR A 76 -14.83 3.92 5.52
CA THR A 76 -16.13 3.29 5.30
C THR A 76 -16.65 2.59 6.55
N ASN A 77 -15.77 1.89 7.26
CA ASN A 77 -16.10 1.15 8.49
C ASN A 77 -15.47 1.75 9.75
N GLY A 78 -14.64 2.79 9.62
CA GLY A 78 -14.04 3.53 10.70
C GLY A 78 -12.80 2.87 11.34
N ILE A 79 -12.26 1.79 10.77
CA ILE A 79 -11.13 1.03 11.31
C ILE A 79 -9.82 1.78 11.08
N ASP A 80 -9.08 2.05 12.16
CA ASP A 80 -7.69 2.51 12.10
C ASP A 80 -6.77 1.30 11.93
N TYR A 81 -5.86 1.36 10.97
CA TYR A 81 -4.99 0.24 10.63
C TYR A 81 -3.79 0.20 11.58
N GLY A 82 -3.42 -0.98 12.03
CA GLY A 82 -2.23 -1.19 12.86
C GLY A 82 -0.94 -1.09 12.04
N HIS A 83 0.17 -0.67 12.64
CA HIS A 83 1.47 -0.67 11.95
C HIS A 83 2.09 -2.08 11.93
N GLN A 84 2.47 -2.57 10.76
CA GLN A 84 3.23 -3.79 10.53
C GLN A 84 4.66 -3.45 10.12
N ALA A 85 5.62 -3.69 11.02
CA ALA A 85 7.02 -3.30 10.80
C ALA A 85 7.77 -4.11 9.73
N LYS A 86 7.30 -5.30 9.38
CA LYS A 86 7.91 -6.14 8.34
C LYS A 86 6.87 -6.43 7.25
N PRO A 87 7.03 -5.91 6.03
CA PRO A 87 6.09 -6.18 4.95
C PRO A 87 6.02 -7.68 4.64
N ARG A 88 4.87 -8.14 4.15
CA ARG A 88 4.67 -9.49 3.62
C ARG A 88 4.02 -9.40 2.27
N LEU A 89 4.54 -10.15 1.30
CA LEU A 89 3.93 -10.24 -0.01
C LEU A 89 2.60 -10.99 0.09
N PRO A 90 1.52 -10.49 -0.54
CA PRO A 90 0.21 -11.13 -0.48
C PRO A 90 0.16 -12.56 -1.01
N ASP A 91 1.03 -12.89 -1.98
CA ASP A 91 1.05 -14.19 -2.64
C ASP A 91 1.84 -15.24 -1.80
N ASP A 92 2.65 -14.82 -0.83
CA ASP A 92 3.41 -15.71 0.08
C ASP A 92 2.58 -16.20 1.28
N VAL A 93 1.44 -15.56 1.54
CA VAL A 93 0.63 -15.81 2.75
C VAL A 93 -0.70 -16.45 2.36
N PRO A 94 -1.09 -17.59 2.94
CA PRO A 94 -2.41 -18.19 2.77
C PRO A 94 -3.55 -17.21 3.08
N GLN A 95 -4.73 -17.42 2.48
CA GLN A 95 -5.85 -16.47 2.62
C GLN A 95 -6.35 -16.32 4.06
N ASP A 96 -6.46 -17.43 4.79
CA ASP A 96 -6.91 -17.45 6.19
C ASP A 96 -5.92 -16.75 7.11
N GLU A 97 -4.62 -17.01 6.94
CA GLU A 97 -3.56 -16.31 7.65
C GLU A 97 -3.52 -14.81 7.29
N TRP A 98 -3.74 -14.46 6.02
CA TRP A 98 -3.80 -13.07 5.58
C TRP A 98 -4.88 -12.28 6.33
N ASP A 99 -6.10 -12.81 6.34
CA ASP A 99 -7.25 -12.13 6.94
C ASP A 99 -7.15 -12.02 8.46
N SER A 100 -6.48 -12.96 9.14
CA SER A 100 -6.33 -12.94 10.60
C SER A 100 -5.16 -12.09 11.07
N ASP A 101 -4.01 -12.18 10.39
CA ASP A 101 -2.73 -11.69 10.94
C ASP A 101 -2.23 -10.42 10.25
N TYR A 102 -2.63 -10.19 8.99
CA TYR A 102 -2.05 -9.14 8.15
C TYR A 102 -3.06 -8.09 7.69
N ALA A 103 -4.32 -8.45 7.46
CA ALA A 103 -5.37 -7.51 7.10
C ALA A 103 -5.57 -6.44 8.20
N ASN A 104 -6.01 -5.24 7.80
CA ASN A 104 -6.15 -4.07 8.67
C ASN A 104 -4.82 -3.58 9.29
N HIS A 105 -3.71 -3.86 8.62
CA HIS A 105 -2.42 -3.27 8.93
C HIS A 105 -1.91 -2.42 7.77
N TRP A 106 -1.16 -1.38 8.08
CA TRP A 106 -0.35 -0.63 7.13
C TRP A 106 1.13 -0.91 7.37
N TYR A 107 1.95 -0.74 6.35
CA TYR A 107 3.40 -0.82 6.45
C TYR A 107 4.04 0.29 5.61
N ILE A 108 5.31 0.56 5.90
CA ILE A 108 6.21 1.27 5.01
C ILE A 108 7.44 0.40 4.76
N ALA A 109 7.91 0.36 3.52
CA ALA A 109 9.03 -0.48 3.10
C ALA A 109 9.95 0.24 2.12
N ASP A 110 11.23 -0.13 2.11
CA ASP A 110 12.18 0.22 1.08
C ASP A 110 12.08 -0.82 -0.06
N VAL A 111 11.73 -0.35 -1.25
CA VAL A 111 11.58 -1.16 -2.47
C VAL A 111 12.52 -0.67 -3.57
N THR A 112 13.61 0.01 -3.20
CA THR A 112 14.56 0.60 -4.15
C THR A 112 15.17 -0.45 -5.08
N ASP A 113 15.52 -1.62 -4.52
CA ASP A 113 16.18 -2.70 -5.26
C ASP A 113 15.19 -3.63 -5.98
N ASP A 114 14.08 -3.97 -5.32
CA ASP A 114 13.11 -4.98 -5.79
C ASP A 114 11.77 -4.86 -5.04
N ASP A 115 10.67 -4.68 -5.77
CA ASP A 115 9.30 -4.62 -5.21
C ASP A 115 8.74 -6.00 -4.84
N ASP A 116 9.31 -7.07 -5.40
CA ASP A 116 9.07 -8.45 -4.98
C ASP A 116 9.90 -8.86 -3.74
N ASN A 117 10.70 -7.96 -3.17
CA ASN A 117 11.42 -8.20 -1.92
C ASN A 117 11.52 -6.92 -1.05
N PRO A 118 10.38 -6.39 -0.59
CA PRO A 118 10.33 -5.15 0.17
C PRO A 118 11.11 -5.28 1.49
N GLN A 119 12.04 -4.37 1.74
CA GLN A 119 12.82 -4.33 2.97
C GLN A 119 12.12 -3.47 4.05
N PRO A 120 12.22 -3.82 5.34
CA PRO A 120 11.70 -2.98 6.41
C PRO A 120 12.26 -1.55 6.34
N TYR A 121 11.40 -0.56 6.51
CA TYR A 121 11.77 0.84 6.59
C TYR A 121 11.35 1.42 7.94
N VAL A 122 12.27 2.10 8.64
CA VAL A 122 12.02 2.77 9.91
C VAL A 122 11.96 4.28 9.67
N PRO A 123 10.76 4.90 9.69
CA PRO A 123 10.59 6.34 9.58
C PRO A 123 11.45 7.12 10.58
N GLY A 124 12.04 8.24 10.14
CA GLY A 124 12.92 9.09 10.94
C GLY A 124 14.35 8.53 11.12
N LYS A 125 14.62 7.31 10.64
CA LYS A 125 15.93 6.66 10.74
C LYS A 125 16.48 6.26 9.38
N ASP A 126 15.65 5.67 8.53
CA ASP A 126 16.09 5.10 7.25
C ASP A 126 15.87 6.06 6.07
N GLY A 127 15.36 7.27 6.34
CA GLY A 127 15.28 8.40 5.42
C GLY A 127 16.65 8.90 4.94
N LEU A 128 16.62 9.79 3.95
CA LEU A 128 17.81 10.39 3.37
C LEU A 128 18.37 11.47 4.30
N PRO A 129 19.71 11.55 4.46
CA PRO A 129 20.34 12.62 5.21
C PRO A 129 20.07 13.97 4.55
N LEU A 130 19.85 15.01 5.37
CA LEU A 130 19.71 16.39 4.91
C LEU A 130 21.07 17.02 4.55
N ASP A 131 22.16 16.47 5.09
CA ASP A 131 23.52 16.92 4.86
C ASP A 131 24.26 15.99 3.89
N GLY A 132 24.44 16.46 2.67
CA GLY A 132 25.22 15.79 1.63
C GLY A 132 24.39 15.01 0.63
N TYR A 133 25.08 14.24 -0.21
CA TYR A 133 24.46 13.44 -1.25
C TYR A 133 24.17 12.03 -0.74
N SER A 134 22.98 11.53 -1.05
CA SER A 134 22.57 10.14 -0.89
C SER A 134 21.87 9.69 -2.16
N GLU A 135 21.91 8.39 -2.42
CA GLU A 135 21.18 7.82 -3.55
C GLU A 135 19.67 7.94 -3.31
N ASP A 136 18.93 8.15 -4.41
CA ASP A 136 17.48 8.17 -4.37
C ASP A 136 16.95 6.81 -3.86
N LYS A 137 15.89 6.84 -3.07
CA LYS A 137 15.23 5.62 -2.58
C LYS A 137 13.79 5.59 -3.06
N THR A 138 13.25 4.41 -3.31
CA THR A 138 11.81 4.22 -3.50
C THR A 138 11.25 3.58 -2.25
N VAL A 139 10.34 4.27 -1.58
CA VAL A 139 9.59 3.73 -0.45
C VAL A 139 8.16 3.45 -0.84
N GLU A 140 7.61 2.36 -0.33
CA GLU A 140 6.22 1.97 -0.52
C GLU A 140 5.46 2.13 0.80
N ILE A 141 4.32 2.82 0.77
CA ILE A 141 3.34 2.81 1.84
C ILE A 141 2.18 1.93 1.39
N GLY A 142 2.02 0.79 2.04
CA GLY A 142 0.96 -0.16 1.74
C GLY A 142 -0.02 -0.34 2.88
N TRP A 143 -1.24 -0.73 2.53
CA TRP A 143 -2.27 -1.11 3.49
C TRP A 143 -2.97 -2.40 3.07
N ASN A 144 -2.97 -3.35 4.00
CA ASN A 144 -3.50 -4.68 3.83
C ASN A 144 -5.00 -4.67 4.09
N ILE A 145 -5.78 -5.05 3.09
CA ILE A 145 -7.23 -5.19 3.18
C ILE A 145 -7.60 -6.66 3.41
N PRO A 146 -8.75 -6.94 4.04
CA PRO A 146 -9.33 -8.27 4.00
C PRO A 146 -9.54 -8.72 2.56
N THR A 147 -9.44 -10.03 2.33
CA THR A 147 -9.58 -10.60 1.00
C THR A 147 -10.93 -10.26 0.38
N THR A 148 -10.91 -9.76 -0.86
CA THR A 148 -12.14 -9.33 -1.57
C THR A 148 -13.04 -10.48 -2.01
N VAL A 149 -12.59 -11.73 -1.87
CA VAL A 149 -13.37 -12.93 -2.19
C VAL A 149 -13.86 -13.52 -0.87
N LYS A 150 -15.16 -13.36 -0.58
CA LYS A 150 -15.79 -14.16 0.47
C LYS A 150 -15.63 -15.65 0.11
N PRO A 151 -15.25 -16.53 1.04
CA PRO A 151 -15.31 -17.95 0.80
C PRO A 151 -16.71 -18.29 0.31
N THR A 152 -16.82 -18.96 -0.84
CA THR A 152 -18.07 -19.65 -1.17
C THR A 152 -18.32 -20.61 -0.01
N ALA A 153 -19.31 -20.30 0.82
CA ALA A 153 -19.81 -21.25 1.79
C ALA A 153 -20.12 -22.54 1.01
N SER A 154 -19.41 -23.63 1.30
CA SER A 154 -19.87 -24.94 0.90
C SER A 154 -21.21 -25.13 1.60
N SER A 155 -22.29 -24.91 0.87
CA SER A 155 -23.62 -25.34 1.29
C SER A 155 -23.64 -26.86 1.15
N SER A 156 -23.16 -27.56 2.17
CA SER A 156 -23.49 -28.96 2.38
C SER A 156 -24.90 -29.02 2.98
N ARG A 157 -25.91 -29.17 2.11
CA ARG A 157 -27.16 -29.88 2.41
C ARG A 157 -27.69 -30.54 1.15
#